data_AF-B0P9E3-F1
#
_entry.id   AF-B0P9E3-F1
#
_cell.length_a   1.000
_cell.length_b   1.000
_cell.length_c   1.000
_cell.angle_alpha   90.00
_cell.angle_beta   90.00
_cell.angle_gamma   90.00
#
_symmetry.space_group_name_H-M   'P 1'
#
loop_
_entity.id
_entity.type
_entity.pdbx_description
1 polymer ?
#
loop_
_entity_poly.entity_id
_entity_poly.type
_entity_poly.pdbx_seq_one_letter_code
_entity_poly.pdbx_strand_id
1 'polypeptide(L)'
;MAKDIRECLLEQARKFHQWQEITYPGKTTEEIGGAWEVDYPAWNDIFDAFCHVLTQMDAETADSVLLDEMVYLIARDNEAEGFIQETTSHPQWFECLCRRAAASNENEAKWQFAAYLPECSCSQEVRDIILNFAKDPNEYVSRRALLAMPALRPDCVEQFAPLFWERNCYSPELQEYQRIAVLVSLDAIHSDLLPQYLERAKQDGRSYLLEHAKRIEGGLAMNEKLSRPQFNQMDTTEKQTLMESLAARYDMTFLGLHTFDRWGQSCTTGIFKKDGREFVFVPGDTVTLGWEQFAEGLNQESREELEYLFREWEMEQDPTELIGESMAPVRQVAIGPMLAGRELEEINLEPVKLEDPRLRSEWLEDFRQFALTDRDSLTLAGRARFERDGDSWQVSLYHEVDYLDFQNRLQKQGFSLPTTDEWAYLCGGGCRTLFPWGDGLDYSMRLHWFEDMDEDENRPYDMEEPNFFGLSIAYDPYMREVVQADRLTTCGGDGGCNICGGLGPFLGFLPCSPHCKPEVQEDNELNGDYDFYRPIIRLEN
;
A
#
# COMPACT_ATOMS: atom_id res chain seq x y z
N MET A 1 -2.68 30.20 33.38
CA MET A 1 -3.26 29.56 32.18
C MET A 1 -3.54 28.08 32.48
N ALA A 2 -2.54 27.22 32.68
CA ALA A 2 -2.75 25.78 33.00
C ALA A 2 -3.69 25.50 34.20
N LYS A 3 -3.60 26.29 35.29
CA LYS A 3 -4.49 26.13 36.45
C LYS A 3 -5.96 26.39 36.12
N ASP A 4 -6.25 27.27 35.16
CA ASP A 4 -7.61 27.62 34.75
C ASP A 4 -8.21 26.52 33.86
N ILE A 5 -7.38 25.93 32.99
CA ILE A 5 -7.75 24.84 32.07
C ILE A 5 -8.04 23.55 32.84
N ARG A 6 -7.17 23.18 33.80
CA ARG A 6 -7.38 22.06 34.72
C ARG A 6 -8.70 22.19 35.48
N GLU A 7 -8.93 23.33 36.14
CA GLU A 7 -10.15 23.54 36.93
C GLU A 7 -11.40 23.54 36.06
N CYS A 8 -11.30 23.99 34.80
CA CYS A 8 -12.39 23.92 33.84
C CYS A 8 -12.83 22.47 33.60
N LEU A 9 -11.90 21.56 33.26
CA LEU A 9 -12.24 20.15 33.05
C LEU A 9 -12.83 19.52 34.33
N LEU A 10 -12.23 19.77 35.49
CA LEU A 10 -12.71 19.21 36.75
C LEU A 10 -14.10 19.72 37.14
N GLU A 11 -14.43 20.97 36.83
CA GLU A 11 -15.77 21.51 37.04
C GLU A 11 -16.78 20.85 36.10
N GLN A 12 -16.41 20.60 34.84
CA GLN A 12 -17.26 19.88 33.89
C GLN A 12 -17.47 18.42 34.30
N ALA A 13 -16.41 17.73 34.73
CA ALA A 13 -16.50 16.38 35.27
C ALA A 13 -17.40 16.34 36.53
N ARG A 14 -17.29 17.33 37.44
CA ARG A 14 -18.16 17.42 38.62
C ARG A 14 -19.64 17.57 38.24
N LYS A 15 -19.96 18.40 37.24
CA LYS A 15 -21.34 18.53 36.75
C LYS A 15 -21.85 17.22 36.17
N PHE A 16 -20.99 16.49 35.45
CA PHE A 16 -21.32 15.18 34.92
C PHE A 16 -21.63 14.17 36.03
N HIS A 17 -20.76 14.05 37.05
CA HIS A 17 -21.01 13.22 38.23
C HIS A 17 -22.34 13.57 38.92
N GLN A 18 -22.63 14.86 39.11
CA GLN A 18 -23.91 15.29 39.71
C GLN A 18 -25.11 14.92 38.84
N TRP A 19 -25.01 15.12 37.53
CA TRP A 19 -26.07 14.72 36.60
C TRP A 19 -26.29 13.21 36.63
N GLN A 20 -25.22 12.43 36.72
CA GLN A 20 -25.27 10.98 36.81
C GLN A 20 -26.03 10.51 38.06
N GLU A 21 -25.68 11.07 39.23
CA GLU A 21 -26.34 10.76 40.50
C GLU A 21 -27.83 11.12 40.49
N ILE A 22 -28.20 12.23 39.84
CA ILE A 22 -29.59 12.70 39.75
C ILE A 22 -30.41 11.85 38.77
N THR A 23 -29.85 11.57 37.60
CA THR A 23 -30.56 10.95 36.48
C THR A 23 -30.63 9.43 36.63
N TYR A 24 -29.56 8.83 37.17
CA TYR A 24 -29.39 7.39 37.29
C TYR A 24 -28.97 6.99 38.71
N PRO A 25 -29.81 7.29 39.73
CA PRO A 25 -29.44 7.10 41.12
C PRO A 25 -29.19 5.61 41.44
N GLY A 26 -27.96 5.31 41.85
CA GLY A 26 -27.55 3.96 42.27
C GLY A 26 -27.42 2.95 41.12
N LYS A 27 -27.49 3.39 39.86
CA LYS A 27 -27.23 2.50 38.72
C LYS A 27 -25.73 2.37 38.45
N THR A 28 -25.30 1.16 38.11
CA THR A 28 -23.93 0.90 37.67
C THR A 28 -23.77 1.10 36.16
N THR A 29 -22.52 1.25 35.70
CA THR A 29 -22.15 1.28 34.28
C THR A 29 -22.71 0.05 33.53
N GLU A 30 -22.65 -1.13 34.16
CA GLU A 30 -23.14 -2.39 33.60
C GLU A 30 -24.67 -2.37 33.39
N GLU A 31 -25.42 -1.73 34.28
CA GLU A 31 -26.89 -1.66 34.20
C GLU A 31 -27.39 -0.72 33.12
N ILE A 32 -26.56 0.22 32.68
CA ILE A 32 -26.92 1.19 31.64
C ILE A 32 -26.16 0.99 30.33
N GLY A 33 -25.31 -0.04 30.24
CA GLY A 33 -24.54 -0.37 29.04
C GLY A 33 -23.35 0.54 28.78
N GLY A 34 -22.93 1.36 29.74
CA GLY A 34 -21.73 2.20 29.66
C GLY A 34 -21.81 3.44 28.75
N ALA A 35 -22.87 3.63 27.99
CA ALA A 35 -23.06 4.75 27.06
C ALA A 35 -23.65 5.99 27.75
N TRP A 36 -22.90 6.62 28.65
CA TRP A 36 -23.39 7.78 29.41
C TRP A 36 -23.42 9.07 28.58
N GLU A 37 -22.60 9.14 27.53
CA GLU A 37 -22.46 10.27 26.61
C GLU A 37 -23.76 10.63 25.90
N VAL A 38 -24.58 9.63 25.59
CA VAL A 38 -25.79 9.77 24.76
C VAL A 38 -26.84 10.63 25.46
N ASP A 39 -26.90 10.54 26.80
CA ASP A 39 -27.96 11.15 27.59
C ASP A 39 -27.55 12.48 28.25
N TYR A 40 -26.25 12.79 28.31
CA TYR A 40 -25.78 14.01 28.98
C TYR A 40 -25.78 15.23 28.05
N PRO A 41 -26.64 16.25 28.29
CA PRO A 41 -26.80 17.36 27.34
C PRO A 41 -25.58 18.25 27.14
N ALA A 42 -24.65 18.25 28.10
CA ALA A 42 -23.44 19.07 28.07
C ALA A 42 -22.17 18.24 27.80
N TRP A 43 -22.30 17.09 27.12
CA TRP A 43 -21.16 16.22 26.80
C TRP A 43 -20.08 16.94 25.99
N ASN A 44 -20.49 17.73 24.99
CA ASN A 44 -19.58 18.53 24.18
C ASN A 44 -18.78 19.55 25.02
N ASP A 45 -19.37 20.14 26.07
CA ASP A 45 -18.65 21.07 26.94
C ASP A 45 -17.54 20.36 27.74
N ILE A 46 -17.76 19.08 28.11
CA ILE A 46 -16.72 18.25 28.74
C ILE A 46 -15.64 17.91 27.71
N PHE A 47 -16.06 17.48 26.52
CA PHE A 47 -15.15 17.12 25.43
C PHE A 47 -14.22 18.28 25.08
N ASP A 48 -14.76 19.48 24.85
CA ASP A 48 -13.97 20.69 24.58
C ASP A 48 -12.99 21.00 25.72
N ALA A 49 -13.43 20.87 26.98
CA ALA A 49 -12.56 21.09 28.14
C ALA A 49 -11.41 20.06 28.20
N PHE A 50 -11.67 18.81 27.81
CA PHE A 50 -10.66 17.76 27.76
C PHE A 50 -9.65 17.99 26.63
N CYS A 51 -10.11 18.35 25.43
CA CYS A 51 -9.24 18.72 24.31
C CYS A 51 -8.34 19.90 24.67
N HIS A 52 -8.86 20.90 25.41
CA HIS A 52 -8.03 21.98 25.93
C HIS A 52 -6.94 21.51 26.90
N VAL A 53 -7.20 20.49 27.74
CA VAL A 53 -6.17 19.90 28.60
C VAL A 53 -5.10 19.22 27.75
N LEU A 54 -5.49 18.39 26.77
CA LEU A 54 -4.55 17.69 25.89
C LEU A 54 -3.65 18.65 25.09
N THR A 55 -4.20 19.76 24.63
CA THR A 55 -3.52 20.72 23.73
C THR A 55 -2.73 21.80 24.46
N GLN A 56 -3.15 22.20 25.66
CA GLN A 56 -2.61 23.40 26.34
C GLN A 56 -1.95 23.10 27.70
N MET A 57 -1.99 21.86 28.17
CA MET A 57 -1.28 21.43 29.38
C MET A 57 -0.21 20.38 29.07
N ASP A 58 0.88 20.45 29.83
CA ASP A 58 1.94 19.44 29.81
C ASP A 58 1.52 18.23 30.65
N ALA A 59 1.53 17.04 30.03
CA ALA A 59 1.15 15.77 30.64
C ALA A 59 1.98 15.44 31.89
N GLU A 60 3.26 15.87 31.94
CA GLU A 60 4.13 15.61 33.11
C GLU A 60 3.70 16.40 34.35
N THR A 61 2.95 17.48 34.16
CA THR A 61 2.47 18.35 35.24
C THR A 61 1.10 17.92 35.79
N ALA A 62 0.46 16.93 35.17
CA ALA A 62 -0.85 16.43 35.57
C ALA A 62 -0.79 15.73 36.92
N ASP A 63 -1.60 16.19 37.88
CA ASP A 63 -1.77 15.50 39.15
C ASP A 63 -2.71 14.29 39.03
N SER A 64 -2.68 13.44 40.06
CA SER A 64 -3.47 12.20 40.08
C SER A 64 -4.96 12.44 39.94
N VAL A 65 -5.49 13.56 40.46
CA VAL A 65 -6.92 13.87 40.40
C VAL A 65 -7.33 14.15 38.96
N LEU A 66 -6.55 14.95 38.24
CA LEU A 66 -6.82 15.20 36.82
C LEU A 66 -6.74 13.91 36.00
N LEU A 67 -5.70 13.10 36.21
CA LEU A 67 -5.54 11.83 35.50
C LEU A 67 -6.68 10.84 35.78
N ASP A 68 -7.15 10.77 37.03
CA ASP A 68 -8.30 9.94 37.40
C ASP A 68 -9.58 10.37 36.71
N GLU A 69 -9.88 11.67 36.69
CA GLU A 69 -11.07 12.18 36.00
C GLU A 69 -10.98 12.01 34.48
N MET A 70 -9.79 12.17 33.89
CA MET A 70 -9.63 11.94 32.45
C MET A 70 -9.82 10.47 32.08
N VAL A 71 -9.26 9.53 32.86
CA VAL A 71 -9.51 8.09 32.68
C VAL A 71 -10.98 7.75 32.91
N TYR A 72 -11.62 8.39 33.89
CA TYR A 72 -13.06 8.24 34.13
C TYR A 72 -13.90 8.69 32.93
N LEU A 73 -13.61 9.84 32.34
CA LEU A 73 -14.34 10.35 31.18
C LEU A 73 -14.19 9.44 29.97
N ILE A 74 -12.96 8.96 29.68
CA ILE A 74 -12.72 7.94 28.65
C ILE A 74 -13.57 6.69 28.92
N ALA A 75 -13.57 6.20 30.16
CA ALA A 75 -14.35 5.03 30.55
C ALA A 75 -15.88 5.19 30.41
N ARG A 76 -16.38 6.42 30.28
CA ARG A 76 -17.81 6.72 30.16
C ARG A 76 -18.22 7.13 28.76
N ASP A 77 -17.25 7.29 27.86
CA ASP A 77 -17.41 7.51 26.42
C ASP A 77 -17.33 6.18 25.67
N ASN A 78 -18.26 5.27 25.95
CA ASN A 78 -18.12 3.87 25.56
C ASN A 78 -18.51 3.60 24.11
N GLU A 79 -19.51 4.31 23.60
CA GLU A 79 -20.10 4.15 22.27
C GLU A 79 -19.51 5.14 21.26
N ALA A 80 -19.24 6.38 21.67
CA ALA A 80 -18.67 7.40 20.77
C ALA A 80 -17.13 7.33 20.66
N GLU A 81 -16.42 6.89 21.71
CA GLU A 81 -14.96 6.72 21.75
C GLU A 81 -14.14 7.98 21.35
N GLY A 82 -14.76 9.17 21.37
CA GLY A 82 -14.14 10.42 20.97
C GLY A 82 -12.98 10.84 21.88
N PHE A 83 -13.08 10.65 23.20
CA PHE A 83 -11.99 11.05 24.11
C PHE A 83 -10.72 10.23 23.88
N ILE A 84 -10.85 8.91 23.66
CA ILE A 84 -9.67 8.06 23.39
C ILE A 84 -9.08 8.35 22.01
N GLN A 85 -9.93 8.56 20.99
CA GLN A 85 -9.50 8.95 19.65
C GLN A 85 -8.73 10.26 19.65
N GLU A 86 -9.22 11.29 20.34
CA GLU A 86 -8.47 12.55 20.45
C GLU A 86 -7.14 12.33 21.17
N THR A 87 -7.13 11.50 22.22
CA THR A 87 -5.92 11.22 23.00
C THR A 87 -4.81 10.57 22.16
N THR A 88 -5.11 9.77 21.12
CA THR A 88 -4.05 9.15 20.27
C THR A 88 -3.23 10.18 19.49
N SER A 89 -3.79 11.37 19.24
CA SER A 89 -3.08 12.50 18.61
C SER A 89 -2.08 13.19 19.56
N HIS A 90 -2.08 12.82 20.84
CA HIS A 90 -1.24 13.40 21.90
C HIS A 90 -0.40 12.32 22.61
N PRO A 91 0.72 11.84 22.03
CA PRO A 91 1.44 10.67 22.53
C PRO A 91 1.84 10.73 24.02
N GLN A 92 2.29 11.89 24.52
CA GLN A 92 2.67 12.05 25.93
C GLN A 92 1.46 11.87 26.88
N TRP A 93 0.31 12.43 26.51
CA TRP A 93 -0.93 12.27 27.26
C TRP A 93 -1.44 10.83 27.18
N PHE A 94 -1.42 10.23 25.99
CA PHE A 94 -1.80 8.84 25.79
C PHE A 94 -0.97 7.91 26.68
N GLU A 95 0.33 8.10 26.71
CA GLU A 95 1.23 7.32 27.56
C GLU A 95 0.93 7.46 29.06
N CYS A 96 0.74 8.69 29.55
CA CYS A 96 0.40 8.93 30.96
C CYS A 96 -0.94 8.30 31.34
N LEU A 97 -1.97 8.50 30.51
CA LEU A 97 -3.31 8.00 30.77
C LEU A 97 -3.40 6.48 30.61
N CYS A 98 -2.68 5.88 29.67
CA CYS A 98 -2.59 4.42 29.52
C CYS A 98 -1.98 3.77 30.77
N ARG A 99 -0.86 4.32 31.29
CA ARG A 99 -0.27 3.86 32.56
C ARG A 99 -1.25 4.02 33.73
N ARG A 100 -1.99 5.13 33.78
CA ARG A 100 -3.01 5.37 34.82
C ARG A 100 -4.16 4.37 34.72
N ALA A 101 -4.69 4.14 33.54
CA ALA A 101 -5.78 3.18 33.28
C ALA A 101 -5.36 1.76 33.63
N ALA A 102 -4.15 1.34 33.26
CA ALA A 102 -3.59 0.03 33.61
C ALA A 102 -3.49 -0.20 35.13
N ALA A 103 -3.25 0.85 35.92
CA ALA A 103 -3.23 0.80 37.38
C ALA A 103 -4.61 0.95 38.03
N SER A 104 -5.66 1.24 37.26
CA SER A 104 -7.02 1.49 37.75
C SER A 104 -7.88 0.22 37.76
N ASN A 105 -9.09 0.33 38.32
CA ASN A 105 -10.14 -0.68 38.22
C ASN A 105 -11.19 -0.37 37.12
N GLU A 106 -10.95 0.64 36.29
CA GLU A 106 -11.89 1.05 35.23
C GLU A 106 -11.70 0.18 33.98
N ASN A 107 -12.47 -0.90 33.88
CA ASN A 107 -12.38 -1.83 32.75
C ASN A 107 -12.71 -1.16 31.41
N GLU A 108 -13.64 -0.20 31.41
CA GLU A 108 -14.04 0.51 30.18
C GLU A 108 -12.91 1.35 29.59
N ALA A 109 -12.12 2.03 30.43
CA ALA A 109 -10.92 2.71 29.95
C ALA A 109 -9.85 1.70 29.50
N LYS A 110 -9.65 0.61 30.23
CA LYS A 110 -8.60 -0.37 29.91
C LYS A 110 -8.78 -0.99 28.52
N TRP A 111 -9.99 -1.40 28.14
CA TRP A 111 -10.19 -2.01 26.82
C TRP A 111 -10.02 -0.98 25.70
N GLN A 112 -10.43 0.27 25.92
CA GLN A 112 -10.21 1.36 24.97
C GLN A 112 -8.72 1.60 24.78
N PHE A 113 -7.95 1.74 25.87
CA PHE A 113 -6.49 1.85 25.77
C PHE A 113 -5.86 0.63 25.09
N ALA A 114 -6.31 -0.59 25.39
CA ALA A 114 -5.80 -1.78 24.71
C ALA A 114 -6.07 -1.77 23.20
N ALA A 115 -7.23 -1.25 22.78
CA ALA A 115 -7.63 -1.18 21.38
C ALA A 115 -6.89 -0.11 20.58
N TYR A 116 -6.70 1.09 21.16
CA TYR A 116 -6.10 2.24 20.49
C TYR A 116 -4.58 2.33 20.65
N LEU A 117 -3.97 1.47 21.47
CA LEU A 117 -2.52 1.42 21.65
C LEU A 117 -1.72 1.24 20.34
N PRO A 118 -2.17 0.47 19.32
CA PRO A 118 -1.51 0.39 18.02
C PRO A 118 -1.54 1.69 17.20
N GLU A 119 -2.54 2.55 17.42
CA GLU A 119 -2.75 3.77 16.63
C GLU A 119 -1.89 4.94 17.12
N CYS A 120 -1.34 4.84 18.33
CA CYS A 120 -0.52 5.90 18.91
C CYS A 120 0.99 5.60 18.79
N SER A 121 1.77 6.63 18.45
CA SER A 121 3.24 6.59 18.39
C SER A 121 3.87 6.66 19.80
N CYS A 122 3.57 5.65 20.63
CA CYS A 122 4.10 5.51 21.99
C CYS A 122 5.47 4.82 22.05
N SER A 123 6.17 5.03 23.16
CA SER A 123 7.34 4.26 23.57
C SER A 123 7.05 2.76 23.68
N GLN A 124 8.09 1.95 23.46
CA GLN A 124 7.98 0.49 23.56
C GLN A 124 7.52 0.03 24.95
N GLU A 125 7.91 0.75 25.99
CA GLU A 125 7.51 0.47 27.38
C GLU A 125 5.99 0.56 27.56
N VAL A 126 5.33 1.52 26.91
CA VAL A 126 3.87 1.66 26.94
C VAL A 126 3.20 0.65 26.01
N ARG A 127 3.80 0.35 24.86
CA ARG A 127 3.33 -0.72 23.97
C ARG A 127 3.31 -2.08 24.68
N ASP A 128 4.29 -2.37 25.54
CA ASP A 128 4.37 -3.61 26.32
C ASP A 128 3.28 -3.74 27.41
N ILE A 129 2.56 -2.66 27.75
CA ILE A 129 1.39 -2.73 28.65
C ILE A 129 0.30 -3.63 28.05
N ILE A 130 0.27 -3.83 26.73
CA ILE A 130 -0.65 -4.76 26.07
C ILE A 130 -0.59 -6.17 26.68
N LEU A 131 0.60 -6.60 27.14
CA LEU A 131 0.79 -7.90 27.77
C LEU A 131 0.13 -7.99 29.15
N ASN A 132 0.00 -6.86 29.85
CA ASN A 132 -0.72 -6.77 31.11
C ASN A 132 -2.23 -6.81 30.86
N PHE A 133 -2.72 -6.05 29.87
CA PHE A 133 -4.14 -6.08 29.48
C PHE A 133 -4.57 -7.47 29.01
N ALA A 134 -3.73 -8.18 28.25
CA ALA A 134 -4.00 -9.56 27.82
C ALA A 134 -4.15 -10.56 28.99
N LYS A 135 -3.62 -10.22 30.17
CA LYS A 135 -3.75 -11.03 31.40
C LYS A 135 -4.85 -10.52 32.34
N ASP A 136 -5.55 -9.44 31.98
CA ASP A 136 -6.58 -8.84 32.83
C ASP A 136 -7.70 -9.87 33.13
N PRO A 137 -8.28 -9.87 34.35
CA PRO A 137 -9.41 -10.71 34.68
C PRO A 137 -10.69 -10.37 33.90
N ASN A 138 -10.85 -9.13 33.45
CA ASN A 138 -11.98 -8.75 32.62
C ASN A 138 -11.81 -9.34 31.20
N GLU A 139 -12.81 -10.11 30.75
CA GLU A 139 -12.74 -10.79 29.45
C GLU A 139 -12.55 -9.80 28.31
N TYR A 140 -13.33 -8.72 28.30
CA TYR A 140 -13.35 -7.77 27.19
C TYR A 140 -12.02 -7.03 27.06
N VAL A 141 -11.44 -6.59 28.18
CA VAL A 141 -10.09 -6.01 28.23
C VAL A 141 -9.06 -6.99 27.65
N SER A 142 -9.05 -8.23 28.15
CA SER A 142 -8.09 -9.23 27.71
C SER A 142 -8.25 -9.59 26.22
N ARG A 143 -9.49 -9.69 25.73
CA ARG A 143 -9.79 -9.98 24.33
C ARG A 143 -9.37 -8.85 23.40
N ARG A 144 -9.69 -7.60 23.74
CA ARG A 144 -9.24 -6.43 22.97
C ARG A 144 -7.72 -6.34 22.92
N ALA A 145 -7.05 -6.68 24.03
CA ALA A 145 -5.60 -6.72 24.07
C ALA A 145 -4.99 -7.79 23.15
N LEU A 146 -5.57 -8.99 23.10
CA LEU A 146 -5.10 -10.05 22.19
C LEU A 146 -5.29 -9.66 20.72
N LEU A 147 -6.39 -8.99 20.37
CA LEU A 147 -6.66 -8.52 19.00
C LEU A 147 -5.70 -7.42 18.54
N ALA A 148 -5.25 -6.56 19.46
CA ALA A 148 -4.26 -5.51 19.17
C ALA A 148 -2.79 -6.03 19.20
N MET A 149 -2.56 -7.21 19.77
CA MET A 149 -1.22 -7.78 19.97
C MET A 149 -0.41 -7.99 18.68
N PRO A 150 -0.98 -8.43 17.53
CA PRO A 150 -0.23 -8.59 16.29
C PRO A 150 0.55 -7.34 15.84
N ALA A 151 -0.04 -6.15 16.01
CA ALA A 151 0.59 -4.89 15.62
C ALA A 151 1.70 -4.42 16.59
N LEU A 152 1.67 -4.89 17.85
CA LEU A 152 2.53 -4.38 18.92
C LEU A 152 3.62 -5.37 19.34
N ARG A 153 3.25 -6.65 19.47
CA ARG A 153 4.06 -7.77 19.99
C ARG A 153 3.69 -9.07 19.25
N PRO A 154 3.90 -9.15 17.92
CA PRO A 154 3.58 -10.35 17.14
C PRO A 154 4.31 -11.60 17.67
N ASP A 155 5.51 -11.41 18.22
CA ASP A 155 6.34 -12.45 18.85
C ASP A 155 5.68 -13.15 20.06
N CYS A 156 4.65 -12.53 20.64
CA CYS A 156 3.95 -13.04 21.82
C CYS A 156 2.62 -13.73 21.51
N VAL A 157 2.01 -13.51 20.33
CA VAL A 157 0.65 -13.98 20.03
C VAL A 157 0.50 -15.49 20.24
N GLU A 158 1.44 -16.28 19.69
CA GLU A 158 1.43 -17.74 19.83
C GLU A 158 1.51 -18.21 21.28
N GLN A 159 2.20 -17.46 22.16
CA GLN A 159 2.35 -17.79 23.58
C GLN A 159 1.04 -17.56 24.35
N PHE A 160 0.22 -16.60 23.91
CA PHE A 160 -1.07 -16.30 24.51
C PHE A 160 -2.21 -17.14 23.93
N ALA A 161 -2.06 -17.71 22.74
CA ALA A 161 -3.09 -18.54 22.12
C ALA A 161 -3.59 -19.69 23.04
N PRO A 162 -2.72 -20.51 23.70
CA PRO A 162 -3.18 -21.53 24.64
C PRO A 162 -3.90 -20.94 25.85
N LEU A 163 -3.38 -19.82 26.39
CA LEU A 163 -3.96 -19.15 27.54
C LEU A 163 -5.41 -18.76 27.26
N PHE A 164 -5.70 -18.15 26.13
CA PHE A 164 -7.06 -17.73 25.77
C PHE A 164 -7.95 -18.90 25.37
N TRP A 165 -7.40 -19.91 24.68
CA TRP A 165 -8.19 -21.05 24.21
C TRP A 165 -8.72 -21.93 25.34
N GLU A 166 -7.91 -22.12 26.39
CA GLU A 166 -8.17 -23.02 27.51
C GLU A 166 -8.81 -22.32 28.73
N ARG A 167 -8.94 -20.98 28.69
CA ARG A 167 -9.48 -20.17 29.80
C ARG A 167 -10.99 -20.32 29.95
N ASN A 168 -11.40 -21.36 30.67
CA ASN A 168 -12.80 -21.71 30.89
C ASN A 168 -13.43 -21.00 32.12
N CYS A 169 -12.97 -19.79 32.48
CA CYS A 169 -13.49 -19.06 33.64
C CYS A 169 -14.64 -18.09 33.32
N TYR A 170 -15.00 -17.92 32.05
CA TYR A 170 -16.09 -17.05 31.59
C TYR A 170 -17.32 -17.84 31.15
N SER A 171 -18.41 -17.13 30.83
CA SER A 171 -19.60 -17.77 30.25
C SER A 171 -19.26 -18.41 28.89
N PRO A 172 -20.05 -19.41 28.43
CA PRO A 172 -19.83 -20.04 27.13
C PRO A 172 -19.77 -19.05 25.96
N GLU A 173 -20.57 -17.98 26.00
CA GLU A 173 -20.59 -16.93 24.98
C GLU A 173 -19.28 -16.15 24.96
N LEU A 174 -18.80 -15.71 26.12
CA LEU A 174 -17.52 -14.99 26.23
C LEU A 174 -16.33 -15.88 25.84
N GLN A 175 -16.35 -17.16 26.21
CA GLN A 175 -15.34 -18.11 25.76
C GLN A 175 -15.31 -18.28 24.24
N GLU A 176 -16.47 -18.18 23.56
CA GLU A 176 -16.52 -18.22 22.09
C GLU A 176 -15.75 -17.04 21.49
N TYR A 177 -15.99 -15.82 22.00
CA TYR A 177 -15.29 -14.62 21.55
C TYR A 177 -13.78 -14.66 21.83
N GLN A 178 -13.35 -15.23 22.96
CA GLN A 178 -11.92 -15.41 23.23
C GLN A 178 -11.25 -16.32 22.21
N ARG A 179 -11.90 -17.42 21.85
CA ARG A 179 -11.37 -18.36 20.84
C ARG A 179 -11.37 -17.75 19.44
N ILE A 180 -12.39 -16.96 19.11
CA ILE A 180 -12.40 -16.17 17.87
C ILE A 180 -11.20 -15.22 17.84
N ALA A 181 -10.90 -14.53 18.93
CA ALA A 181 -9.74 -13.63 19.01
C ALA A 181 -8.41 -14.39 18.83
N VAL A 182 -8.28 -15.62 19.35
CA VAL A 182 -7.11 -16.47 19.06
C VAL A 182 -6.97 -16.75 17.56
N LEU A 183 -8.05 -17.14 16.88
CA LEU A 183 -7.99 -17.40 15.44
C LEU A 183 -7.59 -16.15 14.65
N VAL A 184 -8.23 -15.01 14.95
CA VAL A 184 -7.96 -13.73 14.26
C VAL A 184 -6.52 -13.26 14.50
N SER A 185 -6.02 -13.34 15.74
CA SER A 185 -4.66 -12.89 16.03
C SER A 185 -3.59 -13.81 15.43
N LEU A 186 -3.83 -15.13 15.37
CA LEU A 186 -2.91 -16.08 14.71
C LEU A 186 -2.90 -15.90 13.19
N ASP A 187 -4.06 -15.63 12.60
CA ASP A 187 -4.22 -15.30 11.18
C ASP A 187 -3.46 -14.03 10.80
N ALA A 188 -3.61 -12.96 11.61
CA ALA A 188 -2.95 -11.68 11.41
C ALA A 188 -1.41 -11.73 11.44
N ILE A 189 -0.82 -12.75 12.08
CA ILE A 189 0.64 -12.96 12.09
C ILE A 189 1.09 -14.12 11.19
N HIS A 190 0.16 -14.71 10.42
CA HIS A 190 0.39 -15.89 9.60
C HIS A 190 1.07 -17.05 10.36
N SER A 191 0.60 -17.33 11.58
CA SER A 191 1.21 -18.33 12.46
C SER A 191 1.08 -19.76 11.92
N ASP A 192 2.15 -20.54 12.03
CA ASP A 192 2.17 -21.99 11.77
C ASP A 192 1.23 -22.78 12.69
N LEU A 193 0.78 -22.19 13.80
CA LEU A 193 -0.19 -22.80 14.72
C LEU A 193 -1.63 -22.66 14.24
N LEU A 194 -1.93 -21.74 13.33
CA LEU A 194 -3.30 -21.44 12.89
C LEU A 194 -4.05 -22.70 12.39
N PRO A 195 -3.48 -23.58 11.54
CA PRO A 195 -4.17 -24.80 11.11
C PRO A 195 -4.60 -25.70 12.28
N GLN A 196 -3.78 -25.80 13.34
CA GLN A 196 -4.13 -26.56 14.53
C GLN A 196 -5.33 -25.95 15.25
N TYR A 197 -5.40 -24.63 15.37
CA TYR A 197 -6.49 -23.94 16.05
C TYR A 197 -7.79 -23.92 15.23
N LEU A 198 -7.71 -23.89 13.90
CA LEU A 198 -8.87 -24.08 13.02
C LEU A 198 -9.51 -25.47 13.21
N GLU A 199 -8.69 -26.53 13.34
CA GLU A 199 -9.21 -27.86 13.67
C GLU A 199 -9.82 -27.92 15.08
N ARG A 200 -9.23 -27.23 16.07
CA ARG A 200 -9.83 -27.11 17.41
C ARG A 200 -11.17 -26.36 17.35
N ALA A 201 -11.29 -25.33 16.53
CA ALA A 201 -12.54 -24.59 16.34
C ALA A 201 -13.65 -25.50 15.79
N LYS A 202 -13.32 -26.36 14.81
CA LYS A 202 -14.23 -27.37 14.27
C LYS A 202 -14.70 -28.37 15.32
N GLN A 203 -13.78 -28.80 16.19
CA GLN A 203 -14.10 -29.72 17.29
C GLN A 203 -14.96 -29.08 18.37
N ASP A 204 -14.77 -27.79 18.64
CA ASP A 204 -15.56 -27.04 19.63
C ASP A 204 -17.02 -26.83 19.19
N GLY A 205 -17.22 -26.52 17.91
CA GLY A 205 -18.54 -26.58 17.26
C GLY A 205 -19.49 -25.40 17.52
N ARG A 206 -19.07 -24.35 18.24
CA ARG A 206 -19.88 -23.14 18.45
C ARG A 206 -20.03 -22.32 17.17
N SER A 207 -21.20 -21.72 16.96
CA SER A 207 -21.63 -21.21 15.66
C SER A 207 -20.78 -20.06 15.11
N TYR A 208 -20.51 -19.03 15.92
CA TYR A 208 -19.70 -17.88 15.49
C TYR A 208 -18.24 -18.30 15.34
N LEU A 209 -17.72 -19.14 16.24
CA LEU A 209 -16.37 -19.67 16.11
C LEU A 209 -16.18 -20.46 14.81
N LEU A 210 -17.14 -21.30 14.44
CA LEU A 210 -17.14 -22.02 13.16
C LEU A 210 -17.24 -21.09 11.95
N GLU A 211 -18.05 -20.04 12.03
CA GLU A 211 -18.19 -19.04 10.97
C GLU A 211 -16.86 -18.32 10.72
N HIS A 212 -16.21 -17.84 11.78
CA HIS A 212 -14.90 -17.21 11.70
C HIS A 212 -13.82 -18.18 11.19
N ALA A 213 -13.81 -19.42 11.66
CA ALA A 213 -12.87 -20.44 11.17
C ALA A 213 -13.06 -20.69 9.67
N LYS A 214 -14.30 -20.84 9.18
CA LYS A 214 -14.59 -21.01 7.75
C LYS A 214 -14.16 -19.79 6.93
N ARG A 215 -14.33 -18.58 7.46
CA ARG A 215 -13.91 -17.35 6.79
C ARG A 215 -12.39 -17.31 6.61
N ILE A 216 -11.64 -17.63 7.67
CA ILE A 216 -10.17 -17.71 7.64
C ILE A 216 -9.72 -18.80 6.67
N GLU A 217 -10.30 -20.01 6.74
CA GLU A 217 -9.99 -21.09 5.81
C GLU A 217 -10.29 -20.74 4.36
N GLY A 218 -11.40 -20.05 4.10
CA GLY A 218 -11.75 -19.53 2.78
C GLY A 218 -10.73 -18.51 2.26
N GLY A 219 -10.25 -17.63 3.13
CA GLY A 219 -9.16 -16.69 2.83
C GLY A 219 -7.87 -17.41 2.47
N LEU A 220 -7.40 -18.33 3.32
CA LEU A 220 -6.18 -19.11 3.08
C LEU A 220 -6.24 -19.91 1.77
N ALA A 221 -7.36 -20.58 1.51
CA ALA A 221 -7.57 -21.36 0.28
C ALA A 221 -7.63 -20.48 -0.97
N MET A 222 -8.13 -19.24 -0.84
CA MET A 222 -8.08 -18.27 -1.93
C MET A 222 -6.65 -17.80 -2.17
N ASN A 223 -5.88 -17.48 -1.13
CA ASN A 223 -4.50 -17.01 -1.25
C ASN A 223 -3.58 -18.04 -1.87
N GLU A 224 -3.75 -19.32 -1.53
CA GLU A 224 -3.00 -20.40 -2.18
C GLU A 224 -3.28 -20.46 -3.69
N LYS A 225 -4.49 -20.10 -4.13
CA LYS A 225 -4.85 -20.02 -5.55
C LYS A 225 -4.32 -18.77 -6.24
N LEU A 226 -3.90 -17.76 -5.48
CA LEU A 226 -3.33 -16.52 -6.02
C LEU A 226 -1.83 -16.64 -6.33
N SER A 227 -1.15 -17.71 -5.90
CA SER A 227 0.23 -17.97 -6.31
C SER A 227 0.30 -18.60 -7.71
N ARG A 228 1.30 -18.20 -8.50
CA ARG A 228 1.48 -18.56 -9.91
C ARG A 228 1.49 -20.07 -10.15
N PRO A 229 2.16 -20.92 -9.33
CA PRO A 229 2.14 -22.36 -9.55
C PRO A 229 0.75 -22.98 -9.48
N GLN A 230 -0.10 -22.53 -8.55
CA GLN A 230 -1.47 -23.00 -8.37
C GLN A 230 -2.41 -22.34 -9.37
N PHE A 231 -2.30 -21.03 -9.55
CA PHE A 231 -3.08 -20.27 -10.52
C PHE A 231 -2.94 -20.84 -11.94
N ASN A 232 -1.74 -21.25 -12.34
CA ASN A 232 -1.48 -21.86 -13.64
C ASN A 232 -2.11 -23.25 -13.82
N GLN A 233 -2.40 -23.96 -12.72
CA GLN A 233 -3.06 -25.27 -12.76
C GLN A 233 -4.58 -25.18 -12.82
N MET A 234 -5.15 -24.02 -12.48
CA MET A 234 -6.59 -23.80 -12.48
C MET A 234 -7.16 -23.80 -13.90
N ASP A 235 -8.35 -24.38 -14.04
CA ASP A 235 -9.10 -24.29 -15.29
C ASP A 235 -9.77 -22.90 -15.47
N THR A 236 -10.33 -22.65 -16.66
CA THR A 236 -10.96 -21.36 -16.98
C THR A 236 -12.14 -21.02 -16.06
N THR A 237 -12.90 -22.02 -15.59
CA THR A 237 -14.05 -21.81 -14.69
C THR A 237 -13.60 -21.42 -13.29
N GLU A 238 -12.55 -22.09 -12.81
CA GLU A 238 -11.93 -21.76 -11.53
C GLU A 238 -11.31 -20.37 -11.55
N LYS A 239 -10.58 -20.01 -12.62
CA LYS A 239 -10.02 -18.67 -12.81
C LYS A 239 -11.12 -17.62 -12.87
N GLN A 240 -12.19 -17.87 -13.62
CA GLN A 240 -13.34 -16.98 -13.72
C GLN A 240 -13.92 -16.68 -12.33
N THR A 241 -14.18 -17.73 -11.55
CA THR A 241 -14.74 -17.60 -10.19
C THR A 241 -13.80 -16.84 -9.26
N LEU A 242 -12.50 -17.09 -9.35
CA LEU A 242 -11.49 -16.38 -8.55
C LEU A 242 -11.44 -14.89 -8.92
N MET A 243 -11.42 -14.56 -10.22
CA MET A 243 -11.41 -13.16 -10.67
C MET A 243 -12.70 -12.42 -10.28
N GLU A 244 -13.88 -13.06 -10.38
CA GLU A 244 -15.14 -12.49 -9.90
C GLU A 244 -15.10 -12.22 -8.38
N SER A 245 -14.49 -13.12 -7.62
CA SER A 245 -14.32 -12.95 -6.17
C SER A 245 -13.39 -11.78 -5.83
N LEU A 246 -12.28 -11.62 -6.58
CA LEU A 246 -11.38 -10.48 -6.42
C LEU A 246 -12.07 -9.16 -6.79
N ALA A 247 -12.83 -9.13 -7.89
CA ALA A 247 -13.59 -7.95 -8.30
C ALA A 247 -14.58 -7.51 -7.21
N ALA A 248 -15.28 -8.45 -6.58
CA ALA A 248 -16.17 -8.14 -5.46
C ALA A 248 -15.40 -7.66 -4.22
N ARG A 249 -14.25 -8.27 -3.89
CA ARG A 249 -13.44 -7.90 -2.71
C ARG A 249 -12.85 -6.50 -2.82
N TYR A 250 -12.42 -6.09 -4.02
CA TYR A 250 -11.69 -4.83 -4.24
C TYR A 250 -12.55 -3.71 -4.86
N ASP A 251 -13.86 -3.93 -4.96
CA ASP A 251 -14.82 -3.02 -5.59
C ASP A 251 -14.40 -2.61 -7.01
N MET A 252 -14.26 -3.62 -7.87
CA MET A 252 -13.82 -3.45 -9.26
C MET A 252 -14.81 -4.09 -10.22
N THR A 253 -14.84 -3.60 -11.45
CA THR A 253 -15.57 -4.25 -12.54
C THR A 253 -14.68 -5.30 -13.19
N PHE A 254 -15.05 -6.57 -13.12
CA PHE A 254 -14.38 -7.63 -13.88
C PHE A 254 -14.79 -7.58 -15.36
N LEU A 255 -13.82 -7.41 -16.27
CA LEU A 255 -14.08 -7.32 -17.71
C LEU A 255 -14.03 -8.68 -18.41
N GLY A 256 -13.26 -9.63 -17.87
CA GLY A 256 -13.18 -10.99 -18.38
C GLY A 256 -11.77 -11.59 -18.26
N LEU A 257 -11.66 -12.87 -18.63
CA LEU A 257 -10.39 -13.56 -18.76
C LEU A 257 -9.78 -13.31 -20.14
N HIS A 258 -8.49 -13.00 -20.17
CA HIS A 258 -7.71 -12.77 -21.37
C HIS A 258 -6.43 -13.61 -21.31
N THR A 259 -6.01 -14.15 -22.46
CA THR A 259 -4.72 -14.83 -22.60
C THR A 259 -3.74 -13.87 -23.23
N PHE A 260 -2.65 -13.60 -22.52
CA PHE A 260 -1.50 -12.88 -23.04
C PHE A 260 -0.39 -13.89 -23.33
N ASP A 261 0.25 -13.77 -24.50
CA ASP A 261 1.32 -14.66 -24.95
C ASP A 261 2.41 -13.80 -25.55
N ARG A 262 3.60 -13.83 -24.94
CA ARG A 262 4.74 -13.06 -25.42
C ARG A 262 6.06 -13.63 -24.96
N TRP A 263 7.06 -13.60 -25.84
CA TRP A 263 8.44 -13.98 -25.55
C TRP A 263 8.57 -15.38 -24.92
N GLY A 264 7.78 -16.33 -25.44
CA GLY A 264 7.77 -17.72 -24.95
C GLY A 264 7.08 -17.94 -23.60
N GLN A 265 6.47 -16.90 -23.03
CA GLN A 265 5.67 -16.96 -21.81
C GLN A 265 4.20 -16.68 -22.12
N SER A 266 3.29 -17.28 -21.35
CA SER A 266 1.85 -17.02 -21.47
C SER A 266 1.15 -17.05 -20.12
N CYS A 267 0.15 -16.19 -19.96
CA CYS A 267 -0.75 -16.18 -18.80
C CYS A 267 -2.19 -15.90 -19.25
N THR A 268 -3.12 -16.77 -18.84
CA THR A 268 -4.56 -16.46 -18.87
C THR A 268 -4.97 -15.89 -17.52
N THR A 269 -5.33 -14.61 -17.50
CA THR A 269 -5.63 -13.84 -16.29
C THR A 269 -6.78 -12.86 -16.49
N GLY A 270 -7.26 -12.24 -15.42
CA GLY A 270 -8.40 -11.32 -15.43
C GLY A 270 -8.01 -9.87 -15.70
N ILE A 271 -8.82 -9.18 -16.52
CA ILE A 271 -8.78 -7.71 -16.64
C ILE A 271 -9.91 -7.10 -15.80
N PHE A 272 -9.59 -6.03 -15.11
CA PHE A 272 -10.48 -5.30 -14.20
C PHE A 272 -10.51 -3.82 -14.55
N LYS A 273 -11.57 -3.13 -14.16
CA LYS A 273 -11.70 -1.69 -14.27
C LYS A 273 -12.07 -1.04 -12.94
N LYS A 274 -11.36 0.02 -12.56
CA LYS A 274 -11.62 0.85 -11.37
C LYS A 274 -11.19 2.29 -11.65
N ASP A 275 -12.06 3.26 -11.34
CA ASP A 275 -11.77 4.69 -11.49
C ASP A 275 -11.24 5.10 -12.88
N GLY A 276 -11.77 4.48 -13.94
CA GLY A 276 -11.36 4.74 -15.32
C GLY A 276 -10.12 3.96 -15.79
N ARG A 277 -9.41 3.28 -14.89
CA ARG A 277 -8.18 2.54 -15.15
C ARG A 277 -8.43 1.07 -15.41
N GLU A 278 -7.61 0.47 -16.27
CA GLU A 278 -7.57 -0.98 -16.42
C GLU A 278 -6.44 -1.59 -15.59
N PHE A 279 -6.78 -2.67 -14.88
CA PHE A 279 -5.85 -3.47 -14.10
C PHE A 279 -5.84 -4.90 -14.63
N VAL A 280 -4.72 -5.58 -14.46
CA VAL A 280 -4.61 -7.02 -14.70
C VAL A 280 -4.19 -7.72 -13.42
N PHE A 281 -4.74 -8.91 -13.17
CA PHE A 281 -4.28 -9.75 -12.07
C PHE A 281 -2.93 -10.39 -12.41
N VAL A 282 -1.96 -10.20 -11.52
CA VAL A 282 -0.65 -10.84 -11.58
C VAL A 282 -0.51 -11.76 -10.36
N PRO A 283 -0.36 -13.08 -10.57
CA PRO A 283 -0.23 -14.02 -9.46
C PRO A 283 1.10 -13.84 -8.73
N GLY A 284 1.13 -14.12 -7.43
CA GLY A 284 2.34 -14.06 -6.61
C GLY A 284 3.27 -15.25 -6.87
N ASP A 285 4.57 -15.12 -6.63
CA ASP A 285 5.52 -16.21 -6.90
C ASP A 285 6.80 -16.06 -6.07
N THR A 286 7.57 -17.14 -5.94
CA THR A 286 8.94 -17.09 -5.39
C THR A 286 9.92 -17.21 -6.55
N VAL A 287 10.61 -16.12 -6.87
CA VAL A 287 11.41 -15.97 -8.09
C VAL A 287 12.86 -15.60 -7.81
N THR A 288 13.75 -15.96 -8.73
CA THR A 288 15.11 -15.42 -8.79
C THR A 288 15.10 -14.12 -9.60
N LEU A 289 15.47 -13.01 -8.99
CA LEU A 289 15.63 -11.71 -9.64
C LEU A 289 17.10 -11.30 -9.71
N GLY A 290 17.42 -10.35 -10.58
CA GLY A 290 18.79 -9.86 -10.81
C GLY A 290 19.59 -10.73 -11.79
N TRP A 291 20.75 -10.23 -12.19
CA TRP A 291 21.55 -10.80 -13.27
C TRP A 291 23.02 -10.91 -12.87
N GLU A 292 23.69 -11.96 -13.35
CA GLU A 292 25.10 -12.24 -13.06
C GLU A 292 25.92 -12.63 -14.29
N GLN A 293 25.26 -13.19 -15.31
CA GLN A 293 25.87 -13.63 -16.56
C GLN A 293 24.79 -13.86 -17.62
N PHE A 294 25.18 -13.85 -18.89
CA PHE A 294 24.32 -14.28 -19.99
C PHE A 294 23.95 -15.76 -19.86
N ALA A 295 22.67 -16.09 -20.07
CA ALA A 295 22.17 -17.45 -20.05
C ALA A 295 22.42 -18.20 -21.37
N GLU A 296 22.27 -17.50 -22.49
CA GLU A 296 22.39 -17.97 -23.87
C GLU A 296 23.56 -17.29 -24.60
N GLY A 297 23.88 -16.04 -24.23
CA GLY A 297 24.89 -15.21 -24.88
C GLY A 297 24.29 -14.19 -25.85
N LEU A 298 25.03 -13.13 -26.13
CA LEU A 298 24.62 -12.11 -27.10
C LEU A 298 24.46 -12.68 -28.51
N ASN A 299 23.45 -12.19 -29.23
CA ASN A 299 23.35 -12.41 -30.67
C ASN A 299 24.48 -11.67 -31.42
N GLN A 300 24.62 -11.95 -32.72
CA GLN A 300 25.72 -11.43 -33.51
C GLN A 300 25.66 -9.89 -33.58
N GLU A 301 24.47 -9.35 -33.79
CA GLU A 301 24.20 -7.93 -33.96
C GLU A 301 24.54 -7.12 -32.69
N SER A 302 24.04 -7.53 -31.51
CA SER A 302 24.38 -6.89 -30.23
C SER A 302 25.85 -7.00 -29.89
N ARG A 303 26.49 -8.12 -30.24
CA ARG A 303 27.93 -8.28 -30.04
C ARG A 303 28.73 -7.34 -30.94
N GLU A 304 28.37 -7.21 -32.22
CA GLU A 304 29.03 -6.30 -33.17
C GLU A 304 28.85 -4.83 -32.76
N GLU A 305 27.67 -4.45 -32.26
CA GLU A 305 27.39 -3.13 -31.72
C GLU A 305 28.29 -2.79 -30.52
N LEU A 306 28.38 -3.69 -29.54
CA LEU A 306 29.28 -3.50 -28.39
C LEU A 306 30.75 -3.47 -28.79
N GLU A 307 31.18 -4.36 -29.68
CA GLU A 307 32.55 -4.38 -30.21
C GLU A 307 32.90 -3.06 -30.92
N TYR A 308 31.93 -2.44 -31.61
CA TYR A 308 32.10 -1.12 -32.20
C TYR A 308 32.30 -0.03 -31.12
N LEU A 309 31.43 0.02 -30.11
CA LEU A 309 31.52 1.00 -29.03
C LEU A 309 32.83 0.86 -28.22
N PHE A 310 33.24 -0.37 -27.91
CA PHE A 310 34.48 -0.61 -27.16
C PHE A 310 35.71 -0.13 -27.93
N ARG A 311 35.71 -0.30 -29.25
CA ARG A 311 36.76 0.24 -30.12
C ARG A 311 36.74 1.77 -30.14
N GLU A 312 35.57 2.40 -30.23
CA GLU A 312 35.44 3.86 -30.21
C GLU A 312 35.88 4.47 -28.87
N TRP A 313 35.64 3.76 -27.76
CA TRP A 313 36.05 4.19 -26.41
C TRP A 313 37.47 3.79 -26.02
N GLU A 314 38.21 3.12 -26.92
CA GLU A 314 39.54 2.54 -26.65
C GLU A 314 39.55 1.67 -25.38
N MET A 315 38.46 0.92 -25.17
CA MET A 315 38.21 0.13 -23.97
C MET A 315 38.40 -1.38 -24.23
N GLU A 316 39.17 -2.04 -23.38
CA GLU A 316 39.30 -3.50 -23.35
C GLU A 316 38.59 -4.04 -22.10
N GLN A 317 37.28 -4.26 -22.21
CA GLN A 317 36.44 -4.80 -21.12
C GLN A 317 35.61 -5.98 -21.63
N ASP A 318 35.31 -6.94 -20.75
CA ASP A 318 34.38 -8.02 -21.07
C ASP A 318 32.94 -7.48 -21.11
N PRO A 319 32.13 -7.80 -22.14
CA PRO A 319 30.74 -7.36 -22.21
C PRO A 319 29.90 -7.73 -20.99
N THR A 320 30.17 -8.90 -20.37
CA THR A 320 29.46 -9.35 -19.17
C THR A 320 29.80 -8.46 -17.98
N GLU A 321 31.07 -8.06 -17.85
CA GLU A 321 31.51 -7.15 -16.79
C GLU A 321 30.87 -5.77 -16.93
N LEU A 322 30.91 -5.17 -18.13
CA LEU A 322 30.29 -3.85 -18.38
C LEU A 322 28.79 -3.87 -18.06
N ILE A 323 28.06 -4.85 -18.59
CA ILE A 323 26.61 -4.94 -18.34
C ILE A 323 26.35 -5.20 -16.86
N GLY A 324 27.13 -6.08 -16.22
CA GLY A 324 27.00 -6.39 -14.79
C GLY A 324 27.14 -5.18 -13.87
N GLU A 325 27.88 -4.14 -14.26
CA GLU A 325 27.98 -2.89 -13.50
C GLU A 325 26.61 -2.18 -13.37
N SER A 326 25.73 -2.36 -14.35
CA SER A 326 24.39 -1.76 -14.39
C SER A 326 23.29 -2.69 -13.88
N MET A 327 23.59 -3.96 -13.56
CA MET A 327 22.57 -4.96 -13.19
C MET A 327 22.46 -5.23 -11.68
N ALA A 328 21.23 -5.38 -11.20
CA ALA A 328 20.94 -5.70 -9.81
C ALA A 328 21.46 -7.11 -9.44
N PRO A 329 21.98 -7.31 -8.22
CA PRO A 329 22.53 -8.60 -7.80
C PRO A 329 21.46 -9.68 -7.72
N VAL A 330 21.88 -10.91 -7.98
CA VAL A 330 21.01 -12.10 -7.92
C VAL A 330 20.50 -12.33 -6.50
N ARG A 331 19.18 -12.51 -6.38
CA ARG A 331 18.49 -12.77 -5.10
C ARG A 331 17.22 -13.58 -5.31
N GLN A 332 16.82 -14.32 -4.27
CA GLN A 332 15.53 -15.00 -4.19
C GLN A 332 14.54 -14.12 -3.46
N VAL A 333 13.37 -13.89 -4.05
CA VAL A 333 12.34 -12.99 -3.51
C VAL A 333 10.97 -13.64 -3.60
N ALA A 334 10.18 -13.51 -2.54
CA ALA A 334 8.76 -13.83 -2.54
C ALA A 334 7.96 -12.58 -2.94
N ILE A 335 7.27 -12.64 -4.08
CA ILE A 335 6.42 -11.59 -4.61
C ILE A 335 4.97 -11.94 -4.30
N GLY A 336 4.24 -11.03 -3.66
CA GLY A 336 2.82 -11.20 -3.38
C GLY A 336 1.96 -11.06 -4.63
N PRO A 337 0.76 -11.66 -4.67
CA PRO A 337 -0.20 -11.43 -5.75
C PRO A 337 -0.71 -9.98 -5.73
N MET A 338 -0.97 -9.43 -6.92
CA MET A 338 -1.38 -8.03 -7.06
C MET A 338 -2.30 -7.80 -8.26
N LEU A 339 -3.02 -6.68 -8.23
CA LEU A 339 -3.64 -6.08 -9.41
C LEU A 339 -2.75 -4.91 -9.84
N ALA A 340 -2.23 -4.97 -11.06
CA ALA A 340 -1.32 -3.96 -11.60
C ALA A 340 -2.00 -3.19 -12.74
N GLY A 341 -1.86 -1.86 -12.74
CA GLY A 341 -2.31 -1.03 -13.86
C GLY A 341 -1.66 -1.50 -15.16
N ARG A 342 -2.42 -1.63 -16.25
CA ARG A 342 -1.94 -2.20 -17.51
C ARG A 342 -0.96 -1.29 -18.25
N GLU A 343 -1.23 0.00 -18.22
CA GLU A 343 -0.45 1.04 -18.90
C GLU A 343 0.19 1.97 -17.87
N LEU A 344 1.21 2.71 -18.29
CA LEU A 344 1.80 3.75 -17.48
C LEU A 344 0.91 4.97 -17.42
N GLU A 345 0.85 5.59 -16.24
CA GLU A 345 0.17 6.86 -16.04
C GLU A 345 1.20 7.97 -15.86
N GLU A 346 0.88 9.12 -16.43
CA GLU A 346 1.67 10.33 -16.28
C GLU A 346 1.52 10.91 -14.88
N ILE A 347 2.60 11.49 -14.37
CA ILE A 347 2.61 12.22 -13.11
C ILE A 347 2.49 13.72 -13.41
N ASN A 348 2.03 14.49 -12.41
CA ASN A 348 2.01 15.96 -12.44
C ASN A 348 1.06 16.62 -13.45
N LEU A 349 0.29 15.87 -14.22
CA LEU A 349 -0.66 16.42 -15.19
C LEU A 349 -2.11 16.28 -14.71
N GLU A 350 -2.80 17.42 -14.62
CA GLU A 350 -4.24 17.50 -14.33
C GLU A 350 -4.99 17.87 -15.61
N PRO A 351 -5.83 16.98 -16.17
CA PRO A 351 -6.70 17.32 -17.30
C PRO A 351 -7.70 18.43 -16.95
N VAL A 352 -7.73 19.47 -17.76
CA VAL A 352 -8.62 20.63 -17.60
C VAL A 352 -9.33 21.00 -18.91
N LYS A 353 -10.39 21.80 -18.81
CA LYS A 353 -11.04 22.39 -20.00
C LYS A 353 -10.22 23.56 -20.52
N LEU A 354 -10.31 23.84 -21.82
CA LEU A 354 -9.62 24.97 -22.44
C LEU A 354 -10.06 26.34 -21.85
N GLU A 355 -11.25 26.40 -21.25
CA GLU A 355 -11.77 27.58 -20.53
C GLU A 355 -11.36 27.64 -19.05
N ASP A 356 -10.50 26.74 -18.56
CA ASP A 356 -10.08 26.73 -17.17
C ASP A 356 -9.41 28.07 -16.79
N PRO A 357 -9.88 28.77 -15.74
CA PRO A 357 -9.40 30.10 -15.39
C PRO A 357 -7.92 30.12 -14.95
N ARG A 358 -7.32 28.96 -14.65
CA ARG A 358 -5.89 28.83 -14.32
C ARG A 358 -4.99 28.92 -15.56
N LEU A 359 -5.53 28.68 -16.77
CA LEU A 359 -4.79 28.83 -18.02
C LEU A 359 -4.55 30.32 -18.30
N ARG A 360 -3.28 30.72 -18.32
CA ARG A 360 -2.92 32.13 -18.50
C ARG A 360 -3.11 32.59 -19.93
N SER A 361 -3.36 33.89 -20.09
CA SER A 361 -3.59 34.49 -21.41
C SER A 361 -2.38 34.33 -22.33
N GLU A 362 -1.15 34.42 -21.78
CA GLU A 362 0.07 34.19 -22.55
C GLU A 362 0.17 32.76 -23.09
N TRP A 363 -0.20 31.75 -22.30
CA TRP A 363 -0.14 30.34 -22.69
C TRP A 363 -1.16 30.02 -23.79
N LEU A 364 -2.36 30.60 -23.67
CA LEU A 364 -3.41 30.46 -24.68
C LEU A 364 -3.07 31.19 -25.99
N GLU A 365 -2.22 32.21 -25.97
CA GLU A 365 -1.71 32.84 -27.19
C GLU A 365 -0.65 31.96 -27.85
N ASP A 366 0.32 31.46 -27.08
CA ASP A 366 1.32 30.49 -27.57
C ASP A 366 0.65 29.27 -28.18
N PHE A 367 -0.35 28.71 -27.49
CA PHE A 367 -1.19 27.63 -27.99
C PHE A 367 -1.90 28.00 -29.29
N ARG A 368 -2.51 29.17 -29.39
CA ARG A 368 -3.21 29.61 -30.61
C ARG A 368 -2.26 29.70 -31.81
N GLN A 369 -1.04 30.18 -31.60
CA GLN A 369 -0.02 30.20 -32.67
C GLN A 369 0.43 28.78 -33.04
N PHE A 370 0.61 27.92 -32.06
CA PHE A 370 0.99 26.52 -32.28
C PHE A 370 -0.09 25.72 -33.00
N ALA A 371 -1.37 25.93 -32.65
CA ALA A 371 -2.50 25.19 -33.21
C ALA A 371 -2.70 25.42 -34.72
N LEU A 372 -2.10 26.49 -35.28
CA LEU A 372 -2.03 26.76 -36.72
C LEU A 372 -0.98 25.90 -37.46
N THR A 373 -0.15 25.16 -36.73
CA THR A 373 0.82 24.22 -37.30
C THR A 373 0.21 22.82 -37.41
N ASP A 374 0.76 22.00 -38.30
CA ASP A 374 0.35 20.59 -38.48
C ASP A 374 0.95 19.65 -37.41
N ARG A 375 1.25 20.19 -36.22
CA ARG A 375 1.78 19.43 -35.08
C ARG A 375 0.69 19.12 -34.07
N ASP A 376 0.91 18.07 -33.30
CA ASP A 376 -0.11 17.47 -32.44
C ASP A 376 0.06 17.75 -30.95
N SER A 377 1.24 18.21 -30.49
CA SER A 377 1.45 18.49 -29.06
C SER A 377 2.33 19.70 -28.79
N LEU A 378 1.86 20.57 -27.88
CA LEU A 378 2.61 21.69 -27.31
C LEU A 378 2.75 21.49 -25.81
N THR A 379 3.98 21.23 -25.36
CA THR A 379 4.32 21.24 -23.94
C THR A 379 4.93 22.59 -23.56
N LEU A 380 4.24 23.32 -22.68
CA LEU A 380 4.79 24.48 -21.99
C LEU A 380 5.39 23.99 -20.67
N ALA A 381 6.71 23.79 -20.65
CA ALA A 381 7.44 23.23 -19.52
C ALA A 381 7.05 23.86 -18.17
N GLY A 382 6.70 23.02 -17.20
CA GLY A 382 6.27 23.41 -15.85
C GLY A 382 4.94 24.17 -15.78
N ARG A 383 4.13 24.17 -16.85
CA ARG A 383 2.90 24.98 -16.93
C ARG A 383 1.69 24.20 -17.42
N ALA A 384 1.67 23.83 -18.70
CA ALA A 384 0.53 23.20 -19.32
C ALA A 384 0.94 22.42 -20.59
N ARG A 385 0.21 21.36 -20.90
CA ARG A 385 0.34 20.60 -22.14
C ARG A 385 -0.95 20.67 -22.94
N PHE A 386 -0.81 20.87 -24.24
CA PHE A 386 -1.93 20.92 -25.19
C PHE A 386 -1.73 19.83 -26.24
N GLU A 387 -2.68 18.90 -26.32
CA GLU A 387 -2.59 17.74 -27.21
C GLU A 387 -3.79 17.70 -28.14
N ARG A 388 -3.53 17.46 -29.43
CA ARG A 388 -4.55 17.39 -30.46
C ARG A 388 -5.23 16.03 -30.40
N ASP A 389 -6.55 16.05 -30.31
CA ASP A 389 -7.41 14.88 -30.32
C ASP A 389 -8.43 15.05 -31.46
N GLY A 390 -8.06 14.53 -32.63
CA GLY A 390 -8.77 14.73 -33.89
C GLY A 390 -8.89 16.21 -34.26
N ASP A 391 -10.13 16.70 -34.36
CA ASP A 391 -10.44 18.11 -34.64
C ASP A 391 -10.42 19.00 -33.37
N SER A 392 -10.11 18.43 -32.21
CA SER A 392 -10.18 19.09 -30.89
C SER A 392 -8.84 19.11 -30.16
N TRP A 393 -8.81 19.75 -28.98
CA TRP A 393 -7.62 19.85 -28.14
C TRP A 393 -7.95 19.48 -26.69
N GLN A 394 -7.10 18.63 -26.11
CA GLN A 394 -7.06 18.35 -24.69
C GLN A 394 -6.00 19.23 -24.03
N VAL A 395 -6.26 19.66 -22.79
CA VAL A 395 -5.35 20.52 -22.03
C VAL A 395 -5.10 19.92 -20.67
N SER A 396 -3.84 19.90 -20.25
CA SER A 396 -3.44 19.46 -18.92
C SER A 396 -2.62 20.55 -18.24
N LEU A 397 -2.85 20.80 -16.95
CA LEU A 397 -2.03 21.68 -16.12
C LEU A 397 -0.92 20.88 -15.45
N TYR A 398 0.27 21.48 -15.38
CA TYR A 398 1.40 20.93 -14.65
C TYR A 398 1.33 21.33 -13.17
N HIS A 399 1.57 20.36 -12.29
CA HIS A 399 1.70 20.57 -10.85
C HIS A 399 3.02 19.99 -10.36
N GLU A 400 3.86 20.83 -9.76
CA GLU A 400 5.03 20.33 -9.03
C GLU A 400 4.56 19.54 -7.80
N VAL A 401 4.96 18.28 -7.72
CA VAL A 401 4.67 17.43 -6.57
C VAL A 401 5.92 16.68 -6.15
N ASP A 402 6.21 16.72 -4.85
CA ASP A 402 7.26 15.92 -4.22
C ASP A 402 6.84 14.44 -4.19
N TYR A 403 7.84 13.56 -4.33
CA TYR A 403 7.67 12.11 -4.29
C TYR A 403 6.85 11.60 -3.09
N LEU A 404 7.09 12.09 -1.87
CA LEU A 404 6.38 11.63 -0.67
C LEU A 404 4.91 12.09 -0.68
N ASP A 405 4.65 13.31 -1.14
CA ASP A 405 3.29 13.82 -1.29
C ASP A 405 2.53 13.04 -2.37
N PHE A 406 3.19 12.67 -3.46
CA PHE A 406 2.62 11.79 -4.46
C PHE A 406 2.25 10.41 -3.90
N GLN A 407 3.16 9.76 -3.16
CA GLN A 407 2.89 8.49 -2.49
C GLN A 407 1.70 8.58 -1.54
N ASN A 408 1.64 9.63 -0.71
CA ASN A 408 0.53 9.86 0.22
C ASN A 408 -0.80 10.07 -0.51
N ARG A 409 -0.80 10.78 -1.65
CA ARG A 409 -2.01 10.94 -2.49
C ARG A 409 -2.45 9.61 -3.09
N LEU A 410 -1.52 8.81 -3.58
CA LEU A 410 -1.80 7.50 -4.16
C LEU A 410 -2.37 6.54 -3.11
N GLN A 411 -1.79 6.52 -1.91
CA GLN A 411 -2.28 5.72 -0.78
C GLN A 411 -3.70 6.11 -0.37
N LYS A 412 -4.03 7.40 -0.33
CA LYS A 412 -5.40 7.88 -0.05
C LYS A 412 -6.43 7.43 -1.10
N GLN A 413 -5.98 7.13 -2.31
CA GLN A 413 -6.81 6.56 -3.38
C GLN A 413 -6.90 5.03 -3.31
N GLY A 414 -6.21 4.38 -2.36
CA GLY A 414 -6.18 2.92 -2.22
C GLY A 414 -5.18 2.24 -3.16
N PHE A 415 -4.20 2.97 -3.68
CA PHE A 415 -3.15 2.47 -4.56
C PHE A 415 -1.77 2.63 -3.93
N SER A 416 -0.81 1.85 -4.42
CA SER A 416 0.61 1.97 -4.10
C SER A 416 1.47 1.91 -5.36
N LEU A 417 2.74 2.29 -5.24
CA LEU A 417 3.74 2.03 -6.28
C LEU A 417 4.32 0.62 -6.13
N PRO A 418 4.79 -0.01 -7.23
CA PRO A 418 5.51 -1.28 -7.13
C PRO A 418 6.82 -1.09 -6.37
N THR A 419 7.27 -2.08 -5.61
CA THR A 419 8.67 -2.12 -5.15
C THR A 419 9.61 -2.40 -6.33
N THR A 420 10.92 -2.24 -6.12
CA THR A 420 11.93 -2.60 -7.14
C THR A 420 11.85 -4.08 -7.53
N ASP A 421 11.59 -4.96 -6.55
CA ASP A 421 11.43 -6.40 -6.78
C ASP A 421 10.13 -6.72 -7.54
N GLU A 422 9.03 -6.05 -7.20
CA GLU A 422 7.74 -6.20 -7.90
C GLU A 422 7.87 -5.69 -9.34
N TRP A 423 8.50 -4.54 -9.57
CA TRP A 423 8.72 -4.00 -10.92
C TRP A 423 9.52 -4.98 -11.81
N ALA A 424 10.63 -5.51 -11.29
CA ALA A 424 11.43 -6.51 -12.01
C ALA A 424 10.62 -7.79 -12.32
N TYR A 425 9.77 -8.23 -11.39
CA TYR A 425 8.87 -9.35 -11.60
C TYR A 425 7.78 -9.06 -12.65
N LEU A 426 7.17 -7.87 -12.60
CA LEU A 426 6.16 -7.44 -13.58
C LEU A 426 6.74 -7.36 -14.99
N CYS A 427 8.00 -6.94 -15.12
CA CYS A 427 8.70 -6.82 -16.39
C CYS A 427 9.14 -8.19 -16.95
N GLY A 428 9.80 -9.02 -16.14
CA GLY A 428 10.48 -10.23 -16.62
C GLY A 428 9.86 -11.56 -16.18
N GLY A 429 8.96 -11.56 -15.19
CA GLY A 429 8.32 -12.78 -14.69
C GLY A 429 9.30 -13.80 -14.09
N GLY A 430 10.49 -13.34 -13.69
CA GLY A 430 11.60 -14.19 -13.24
C GLY A 430 12.49 -14.76 -14.36
N CYS A 431 12.46 -14.17 -15.57
CA CYS A 431 13.36 -14.58 -16.66
C CYS A 431 14.84 -14.53 -16.23
N ARG A 432 15.67 -15.39 -16.83
CA ARG A 432 17.10 -15.51 -16.50
C ARG A 432 18.02 -15.00 -17.61
N THR A 433 17.46 -14.66 -18.76
CA THR A 433 18.11 -13.89 -19.83
C THR A 433 18.11 -12.40 -19.50
N LEU A 434 18.97 -11.62 -20.15
CA LEU A 434 19.11 -10.16 -19.95
C LEU A 434 17.79 -9.41 -20.20
N PHE A 435 17.07 -9.76 -21.27
CA PHE A 435 15.72 -9.31 -21.55
C PHE A 435 14.73 -10.47 -21.50
N PRO A 436 13.42 -10.22 -21.38
CA PRO A 436 12.42 -11.30 -21.36
C PRO A 436 12.43 -12.21 -22.59
N TRP A 437 12.95 -11.73 -23.74
CA TRP A 437 13.05 -12.48 -25.00
C TRP A 437 14.41 -13.11 -25.28
N GLY A 438 15.46 -12.76 -24.54
CA GLY A 438 16.82 -13.24 -24.81
C GLY A 438 17.91 -12.35 -24.24
N ASP A 439 19.17 -12.73 -24.44
CA ASP A 439 20.32 -11.98 -23.95
C ASP A 439 20.75 -10.82 -24.88
N GLY A 440 20.46 -10.94 -26.18
CA GLY A 440 20.67 -9.86 -27.15
C GLY A 440 19.37 -9.09 -27.44
N LEU A 441 19.50 -7.88 -27.97
CA LEU A 441 18.35 -7.12 -28.48
C LEU A 441 17.80 -7.80 -29.74
N ASP A 442 16.49 -7.89 -29.88
CA ASP A 442 15.86 -8.33 -31.12
C ASP A 442 15.72 -7.15 -32.08
N TYR A 443 16.66 -7.04 -33.03
CA TYR A 443 16.69 -5.97 -34.03
C TYR A 443 15.56 -6.05 -35.08
N SER A 444 14.70 -7.08 -35.02
CA SER A 444 13.48 -7.13 -35.85
C SER A 444 12.30 -6.38 -35.22
N MET A 445 12.43 -6.00 -33.95
CA MET A 445 11.44 -5.19 -33.25
C MET A 445 11.40 -3.77 -33.78
N ARG A 446 10.18 -3.23 -33.93
CA ARG A 446 9.96 -1.80 -34.09
C ARG A 446 10.12 -1.14 -32.72
N LEU A 447 11.21 -0.40 -32.56
CA LEU A 447 11.59 0.28 -31.31
C LEU A 447 11.40 1.78 -31.44
N HIS A 448 10.92 2.42 -30.38
CA HIS A 448 10.95 3.88 -30.31
C HIS A 448 12.38 4.39 -30.54
N TRP A 449 12.49 5.52 -31.24
CA TRP A 449 13.74 6.27 -31.48
C TRP A 449 14.74 5.65 -32.45
N PHE A 450 14.47 4.47 -33.01
CA PHE A 450 15.37 3.77 -33.95
C PHE A 450 14.70 3.38 -35.28
N GLU A 451 13.59 4.02 -35.64
CA GLU A 451 12.87 3.74 -36.89
C GLU A 451 13.56 4.29 -38.14
N ASP A 452 13.40 3.57 -39.24
CA ASP A 452 13.65 4.12 -40.57
C ASP A 452 12.44 4.97 -41.04
N MET A 453 12.72 6.08 -41.73
CA MET A 453 11.71 7.03 -42.23
C MET A 453 10.65 6.44 -43.19
N ASP A 454 10.83 5.19 -43.64
CA ASP A 454 9.97 4.49 -44.61
C ASP A 454 9.06 3.42 -43.96
N GLU A 455 9.04 3.31 -42.63
CA GLU A 455 8.17 2.34 -41.92
C GLU A 455 6.68 2.72 -41.94
N ASP A 456 5.81 1.72 -41.89
CA ASP A 456 4.35 1.93 -41.81
C ASP A 456 4.01 2.55 -40.45
N GLU A 457 3.70 3.85 -40.44
CA GLU A 457 3.31 4.62 -39.26
C GLU A 457 2.20 3.96 -38.41
N ASN A 458 1.42 3.02 -38.97
CA ASN A 458 0.33 2.34 -38.25
C ASN A 458 0.69 1.03 -37.51
N ARG A 459 1.92 0.51 -37.63
CA ARG A 459 2.34 -0.69 -36.87
C ARG A 459 2.61 -0.30 -35.39
N PRO A 460 2.09 -1.00 -34.38
CA PRO A 460 2.42 -0.68 -32.99
C PRO A 460 3.91 -0.94 -32.69
N TYR A 461 4.47 -0.23 -31.72
CA TYR A 461 5.81 -0.51 -31.21
C TYR A 461 5.82 -1.86 -30.52
N ASP A 462 6.79 -2.70 -30.86
CA ASP A 462 6.84 -4.03 -30.29
C ASP A 462 6.99 -3.92 -28.77
N MET A 463 7.86 -3.09 -28.23
CA MET A 463 8.02 -2.98 -26.78
C MET A 463 6.75 -2.53 -26.03
N GLU A 464 5.89 -1.71 -26.64
CA GLU A 464 4.69 -1.14 -26.02
C GLU A 464 3.53 -2.14 -25.91
N GLU A 465 3.51 -3.15 -26.78
CA GLU A 465 2.49 -4.21 -26.74
C GLU A 465 2.52 -4.97 -25.38
N PRO A 466 1.38 -5.45 -24.86
CA PRO A 466 1.33 -6.09 -23.56
C PRO A 466 2.24 -7.33 -23.45
N ASN A 467 3.00 -7.45 -22.36
CA ASN A 467 3.79 -8.63 -22.06
C ASN A 467 2.90 -9.84 -21.69
N PHE A 468 3.52 -10.97 -21.33
CA PHE A 468 2.80 -12.20 -20.97
C PHE A 468 1.92 -12.08 -19.71
N PHE A 469 2.04 -11.02 -18.91
CA PHE A 469 1.09 -10.70 -17.83
C PHE A 469 -0.02 -9.74 -18.27
N GLY A 470 0.07 -9.15 -19.47
CA GLY A 470 -0.89 -8.17 -19.97
C GLY A 470 -0.54 -6.72 -19.64
N LEU A 471 0.73 -6.45 -19.33
CA LEU A 471 1.26 -5.14 -18.97
C LEU A 471 2.10 -4.56 -20.11
N SER A 472 1.88 -3.29 -20.44
CA SER A 472 2.83 -2.47 -21.19
C SER A 472 3.80 -1.84 -20.19
N ILE A 473 5.03 -2.35 -20.12
CA ILE A 473 6.02 -2.05 -19.06
C ILE A 473 7.43 -2.05 -19.63
N ALA A 474 8.29 -1.16 -19.12
CA ALA A 474 9.70 -1.05 -19.52
C ALA A 474 9.89 -0.95 -21.05
N TYR A 475 9.09 -0.12 -21.72
CA TYR A 475 9.00 -0.12 -23.19
C TYR A 475 9.65 1.08 -23.88
N ASP A 476 9.97 2.15 -23.14
CA ASP A 476 10.57 3.36 -23.68
C ASP A 476 11.73 3.83 -22.77
N PRO A 477 12.97 3.92 -23.27
CA PRO A 477 14.11 4.41 -22.51
C PRO A 477 14.00 5.84 -21.99
N TYR A 478 13.07 6.65 -22.54
CA TYR A 478 12.77 7.98 -22.01
C TYR A 478 11.83 7.95 -20.81
N MET A 479 11.12 6.84 -20.58
CA MET A 479 10.15 6.70 -19.50
C MET A 479 10.75 5.97 -18.29
N ARG A 480 10.86 6.71 -17.19
CA ARG A 480 11.34 6.23 -15.89
C ARG A 480 10.11 5.88 -15.03
N GLU A 481 10.01 4.64 -14.58
CA GLU A 481 8.91 4.20 -13.71
C GLU A 481 9.26 4.43 -12.25
N VAL A 482 8.47 5.24 -11.56
CA VAL A 482 8.64 5.54 -10.15
C VAL A 482 8.22 4.34 -9.31
N VAL A 483 9.11 3.89 -8.43
CA VAL A 483 8.90 2.73 -7.53
C VAL A 483 8.79 3.16 -6.07
N GLN A 484 8.26 2.29 -5.22
CA GLN A 484 8.15 2.49 -3.77
C GLN A 484 9.52 2.31 -3.09
N ALA A 485 10.01 3.38 -2.47
CA ALA A 485 11.26 3.48 -1.73
C ALA A 485 11.22 4.66 -0.74
N ASP A 486 12.26 4.82 0.09
CA ASP A 486 12.38 5.93 1.05
C ASP A 486 12.72 7.28 0.40
N ARG A 487 13.26 7.24 -0.82
CA ARG A 487 13.63 8.39 -1.65
C ARG A 487 13.17 8.15 -3.08
N LEU A 488 13.01 9.21 -3.86
CA LEU A 488 12.64 9.08 -5.27
C LEU A 488 13.61 8.12 -5.98
N THR A 489 13.04 7.00 -6.41
CA THR A 489 13.77 5.90 -7.03
C THR A 489 12.98 5.48 -8.26
N THR A 490 13.69 5.22 -9.35
CA THR A 490 13.10 4.86 -10.64
C THR A 490 13.69 3.55 -11.17
N CYS A 491 12.89 2.83 -11.94
CA CYS A 491 13.30 1.69 -12.75
C CYS A 491 12.91 1.91 -14.22
N GLY A 492 13.42 1.08 -15.13
CA GLY A 492 13.13 1.22 -16.55
C GLY A 492 14.05 2.23 -17.21
N GLY A 493 13.50 3.13 -18.02
CA GLY A 493 14.28 4.11 -18.79
C GLY A 493 15.27 4.94 -17.97
N ASP A 494 16.24 5.52 -18.66
CA ASP A 494 17.27 6.42 -18.11
C ASP A 494 17.03 7.89 -18.52
N GLY A 495 15.79 8.22 -18.92
CA GLY A 495 15.45 9.52 -19.50
C GLY A 495 16.04 9.73 -20.90
N GLY A 496 16.41 8.63 -21.59
CA GLY A 496 17.01 8.66 -22.92
C GLY A 496 18.49 9.02 -22.95
N CYS A 497 19.17 9.00 -21.81
CA CYS A 497 20.59 9.38 -21.69
C CYS A 497 21.48 8.53 -22.59
N ASN A 498 21.30 7.20 -22.60
CA ASN A 498 22.06 6.28 -23.42
C ASN A 498 21.81 6.51 -24.92
N ILE A 499 20.55 6.76 -25.31
CA ILE A 499 20.22 7.05 -26.71
C ILE A 499 20.85 8.39 -27.15
N CYS A 500 20.68 9.44 -26.35
CA CYS A 500 21.28 10.76 -26.62
C CYS A 500 22.81 10.72 -26.63
N GLY A 501 23.40 9.85 -25.82
CA GLY A 501 24.84 9.56 -25.79
C GLY A 501 25.36 8.79 -27.00
N GLY A 502 24.47 8.34 -27.90
CA GLY A 502 24.85 7.60 -29.09
C GLY A 502 25.26 6.16 -28.80
N LEU A 503 24.75 5.55 -27.73
CA LEU A 503 25.10 4.18 -27.32
C LEU A 503 24.43 3.08 -28.16
N GLY A 504 23.70 3.45 -29.21
CA GLY A 504 22.96 2.51 -30.06
C GLY A 504 21.75 1.89 -29.37
N PRO A 505 20.98 1.06 -30.09
CA PRO A 505 19.74 0.49 -29.57
C PRO A 505 19.95 -0.53 -28.45
N PHE A 506 21.04 -1.32 -28.46
CA PHE A 506 21.25 -2.34 -27.43
C PHE A 506 21.49 -1.73 -26.05
N LEU A 507 22.44 -0.80 -25.93
CA LEU A 507 22.68 -0.10 -24.66
C LEU A 507 21.62 0.97 -24.39
N GLY A 508 20.99 1.53 -25.42
CA GLY A 508 19.85 2.44 -25.30
C GLY A 508 18.66 1.81 -24.56
N PHE A 509 18.34 0.55 -24.85
CA PHE A 509 17.27 -0.19 -24.18
C PHE A 509 17.72 -1.01 -22.97
N LEU A 510 19.02 -1.02 -22.64
CA LEU A 510 19.51 -1.74 -21.46
C LEU A 510 18.81 -1.35 -20.14
N PRO A 511 18.45 -0.08 -19.89
CA PRO A 511 17.68 0.31 -18.70
C PRO A 511 16.30 -0.37 -18.61
N CYS A 512 15.72 -0.73 -19.75
CA CYS A 512 14.45 -1.47 -19.84
C CYS A 512 14.58 -2.97 -19.50
N SER A 513 15.79 -3.46 -19.18
CA SER A 513 15.96 -4.81 -18.66
C SER A 513 15.28 -4.96 -17.29
N PRO A 514 14.58 -6.08 -17.02
CA PRO A 514 14.05 -6.38 -15.68
C PRO A 514 15.14 -6.48 -14.60
N HIS A 515 16.41 -6.57 -14.99
CA HIS A 515 17.54 -6.69 -14.08
C HIS A 515 18.30 -5.38 -13.88
N CYS A 516 17.96 -4.31 -14.60
CA CYS A 516 18.66 -3.04 -14.44
C CYS A 516 18.55 -2.54 -12.99
N LYS A 517 19.64 -1.97 -12.46
CA LYS A 517 19.63 -1.40 -11.12
C LYS A 517 18.63 -0.24 -11.06
N PRO A 518 17.86 -0.13 -9.98
CA PRO A 518 17.07 1.06 -9.73
C PRO A 518 18.00 2.27 -9.55
N GLU A 519 17.59 3.42 -10.07
CA GLU A 519 18.30 4.69 -9.94
C GLU A 519 17.67 5.55 -8.85
N VAL A 520 18.48 6.00 -7.88
CA VAL A 520 18.04 6.96 -6.86
C VAL A 520 18.28 8.36 -7.40
N GLN A 521 17.23 9.15 -7.52
CA GLN A 521 17.31 10.51 -8.06
C GLN A 521 17.94 11.47 -7.04
N GLU A 522 18.57 12.55 -7.54
CA GLU A 522 19.32 13.50 -6.71
C GLU A 522 18.42 14.22 -5.69
N ASP A 523 17.23 14.61 -6.13
CA ASP A 523 16.17 15.21 -5.34
C ASP A 523 14.89 14.35 -5.38
N ASN A 524 13.83 14.85 -4.73
CA ASN A 524 12.52 14.20 -4.70
C ASN A 524 11.52 14.87 -5.65
N GLU A 525 11.97 15.74 -6.55
CA GLU A 525 11.09 16.43 -7.51
C GLU A 525 10.76 15.49 -8.66
N LEU A 526 9.47 15.21 -8.84
CA LEU A 526 9.00 14.40 -9.95
C LEU A 526 9.04 15.22 -11.25
N ASN A 527 9.63 14.66 -12.29
CA ASN A 527 9.69 15.26 -13.61
C ASN A 527 8.58 14.69 -14.49
N GLY A 528 7.50 15.45 -14.70
CA GLY A 528 6.32 14.95 -15.43
C GLY A 528 6.54 14.62 -16.92
N ASP A 529 7.70 14.96 -17.50
CA ASP A 529 8.03 14.60 -18.88
C ASP A 529 8.75 13.24 -18.99
N TYR A 530 9.35 12.74 -17.90
CA TYR A 530 10.14 11.50 -17.88
C TYR A 530 9.70 10.51 -16.79
N ASP A 531 9.04 10.96 -15.73
CA ASP A 531 8.62 10.14 -14.60
C ASP A 531 7.15 9.72 -14.73
N PHE A 532 6.96 8.41 -14.78
CA PHE A 532 5.67 7.75 -14.91
C PHE A 532 5.44 6.84 -13.73
N TYR A 533 4.19 6.43 -13.51
CA TYR A 533 3.88 5.49 -12.45
C TYR A 533 2.91 4.41 -12.89
N ARG A 534 2.93 3.31 -12.11
CA ARG A 534 1.99 2.22 -12.23
C ARG A 534 1.25 2.04 -10.92
N PRO A 535 -0.09 2.17 -10.89
CA PRO A 535 -0.85 1.88 -9.69
C PRO A 535 -0.88 0.37 -9.42
N ILE A 536 -0.60 -0.01 -8.18
CA ILE A 536 -0.64 -1.38 -7.68
C ILE A 536 -1.66 -1.47 -6.54
N ILE A 537 -2.48 -2.51 -6.57
CA ILE A 537 -3.26 -2.98 -5.42
C ILE A 537 -2.66 -4.32 -5.01
N ARG A 538 -1.97 -4.36 -3.87
CA ARG A 538 -1.48 -5.61 -3.29
C ARG A 538 -2.65 -6.39 -2.72
N LEU A 539 -2.75 -7.66 -3.07
CA LEU A 539 -3.81 -8.49 -2.52
C LEU A 539 -3.36 -8.97 -1.14
N GLU A 540 -4.15 -8.64 -0.12
CA GLU A 540 -3.90 -9.09 1.24
C GLU A 540 -3.98 -10.61 1.26
N ASN A 541 -2.90 -11.24 1.76
CA ASN A 541 -2.95 -12.58 2.32
C ASN A 541 -3.91 -12.57 3.52
#